data_AF-A0A522Z269-F1
#
_entry.id   AF-A0A522Z269-F1
#
_cell.length_a   1.000
_cell.length_b   1.000
_cell.length_c   1.000
_cell.angle_alpha   90.00
_cell.angle_beta   90.00
_cell.angle_gamma   90.00
#
_symmetry.space_group_name_H-M   'P 1'
#
loop_
_entity.id
_entity.type
_entity.pdbx_description
1 polymer ?
#
loop_
_entity_poly.entity_id
_entity_poly.type
_entity_poly.pdbx_seq_one_letter_code
_entity_poly.pdbx_strand_id
1 'polypeptide(L)'
;MSEKGKYASGTENRRLVWKEIVWPLILELNNVAFTLSEYQKKRDEVCEKLGISLTVTSRGLVSLLQKNLLFKEKDLYSIHYRLIPYMRLKAECDYATAIKEVRTK
;
A
#
# COMPACT_ATOMS: atom_id res chain seq x y z
N MET A 1 -24.79 16.97 0.43
CA MET A 1 -23.59 16.24 0.91
C MET A 1 -22.49 16.47 -0.11
N SER A 2 -21.40 17.14 0.27
CA SER A 2 -20.37 17.57 -0.67
C SER A 2 -19.62 16.35 -1.22
N GLU A 3 -19.75 16.09 -2.53
CA GLU A 3 -18.95 15.07 -3.22
C GLU A 3 -17.47 15.44 -3.07
N LYS A 4 -16.74 14.71 -2.23
CA LYS A 4 -15.29 14.84 -2.13
C LYS A 4 -14.71 14.70 -3.54
N GLY A 5 -13.97 15.72 -4.00
CA GLY A 5 -13.40 15.73 -5.35
C GLY A 5 -12.52 14.51 -5.65
N LYS A 6 -12.46 14.12 -6.92
CA LYS A 6 -11.72 12.94 -7.46
C LYS A 6 -10.27 12.79 -6.95
N TYR A 7 -9.59 13.89 -6.63
CA TYR A 7 -8.22 13.89 -6.10
C TYR A 7 -8.14 13.52 -4.61
N ALA A 8 -9.15 13.91 -3.82
CA ALA A 8 -9.24 13.56 -2.40
C ALA A 8 -9.46 12.05 -2.24
N SER A 9 -10.36 11.47 -3.04
CA SER A 9 -10.63 10.03 -3.04
C SER A 9 -9.42 9.21 -3.49
N GLY A 10 -8.65 9.68 -4.49
CA GLY A 10 -7.42 9.00 -4.90
C GLY A 10 -6.35 8.94 -3.79
N THR A 11 -6.24 9.99 -2.97
CA THR A 11 -5.29 10.02 -1.84
C THR A 11 -5.76 9.15 -0.67
N GLU A 12 -7.06 9.16 -0.39
CA GLU A 12 -7.69 8.31 0.62
C GLU A 12 -7.50 6.82 0.28
N ASN A 13 -7.72 6.42 -0.98
CA ASN A 13 -7.49 5.05 -1.43
C ASN A 13 -6.04 4.60 -1.25
N ARG A 14 -5.06 5.46 -1.55
CA ARG A 14 -3.63 5.15 -1.35
C ARG A 14 -3.29 4.97 0.13
N ARG A 15 -3.75 5.90 0.98
CA ARG A 15 -3.54 5.82 2.44
C ARG A 15 -4.13 4.54 3.01
N LEU A 16 -5.34 4.19 2.57
CA LEU A 16 -6.04 3.00 3.00
C LEU A 16 -5.29 1.73 2.59
N VAL A 17 -4.96 1.57 1.31
CA VAL A 17 -4.26 0.36 0.82
C VAL A 17 -2.87 0.25 1.45
N TRP A 18 -2.16 1.36 1.62
CA TRP A 18 -0.87 1.36 2.29
C TRP A 18 -0.98 0.89 3.74
N LYS A 19 -1.87 1.52 4.51
CA LYS A 19 -2.00 1.31 5.95
C LYS A 19 -2.60 -0.05 6.30
N GLU A 20 -3.65 -0.47 5.60
CA GLU A 20 -4.44 -1.63 6.01
C GLU A 20 -3.98 -2.93 5.30
N ILE A 21 -3.31 -2.83 4.15
CA ILE A 21 -2.95 -4.00 3.33
C ILE A 21 -1.43 -4.11 3.16
N VAL A 22 -0.80 -3.16 2.46
CA VAL A 22 0.59 -3.31 1.97
C VAL A 22 1.60 -3.28 3.11
N TRP A 23 1.56 -2.27 3.98
CA TRP A 23 2.54 -2.17 5.07
C TRP A 23 2.40 -3.31 6.09
N PRO A 24 1.19 -3.66 6.56
CA PRO A 24 1.01 -4.84 7.40
C PRO A 24 1.52 -6.12 6.75
N LEU A 25 1.24 -6.34 5.45
CA LEU A 25 1.69 -7.53 4.74
C LEU A 25 3.23 -7.62 4.69
N ILE A 26 3.91 -6.52 4.42
CA ILE A 26 5.38 -6.45 4.43
C ILE A 26 5.94 -6.79 5.82
N LEU A 27 5.33 -6.28 6.88
CA LEU A 27 5.75 -6.57 8.26
C LEU A 27 5.45 -8.01 8.68
N GLU A 28 4.31 -8.55 8.28
CA GLU A 28 3.87 -9.93 8.54
C GLU A 28 4.79 -10.95 7.87
N LEU A 29 5.14 -10.72 6.60
CA LEU A 29 6.07 -11.55 5.85
C LEU A 29 7.53 -11.32 6.26
N ASN A 30 7.83 -10.19 6.91
CA ASN A 30 9.18 -9.71 7.16
C ASN A 30 10.06 -9.76 5.90
N ASN A 31 9.46 -9.38 4.77
CA ASN A 31 10.05 -9.46 3.45
C ASN A 31 9.77 -8.15 2.69
N VAL A 32 10.75 -7.71 1.89
CA VAL A 32 10.64 -6.50 1.07
C VAL A 32 9.68 -6.68 -0.12
N ALA A 33 9.23 -7.91 -0.36
CA ALA A 33 8.34 -8.25 -1.45
C ALA A 33 7.24 -9.22 -1.02
N PHE A 34 6.13 -9.18 -1.77
CA PHE A 34 4.99 -10.08 -1.65
C PHE A 34 4.45 -10.42 -3.05
N THR A 35 3.83 -11.57 -3.15
CA THR A 35 3.16 -12.04 -4.37
C THR A 35 1.76 -11.45 -4.52
N LEU A 36 1.21 -11.49 -5.74
CA LEU A 36 -0.17 -11.10 -6.00
C LEU A 36 -1.17 -11.90 -5.14
N SER A 37 -0.90 -13.20 -4.93
CA SER A 37 -1.77 -14.07 -4.13
C SER A 37 -1.77 -13.65 -2.65
N GLU A 38 -0.61 -13.36 -2.07
CA GLU A 38 -0.50 -12.85 -0.69
C GLU A 38 -1.23 -11.51 -0.52
N TYR A 39 -1.07 -10.61 -1.50
CA TYR A 39 -1.81 -9.35 -1.53
C TYR A 39 -3.33 -9.57 -1.60
N GLN A 40 -3.79 -10.44 -2.49
CA GLN A 40 -5.23 -10.72 -2.67
C GLN A 40 -5.84 -11.28 -1.40
N LYS A 41 -5.17 -12.24 -0.75
CA LYS A 41 -5.60 -12.79 0.53
C LYS A 41 -5.78 -11.68 1.58
N LYS A 42 -4.75 -10.85 1.80
CA LYS A 42 -4.82 -9.76 2.79
C LYS A 42 -5.87 -8.72 2.44
N ARG A 43 -5.99 -8.37 1.15
CA ARG A 43 -7.01 -7.44 0.64
C ARG A 43 -8.41 -7.95 0.94
N ASP A 44 -8.68 -9.22 0.70
CA ASP A 44 -10.02 -9.79 0.85
C ASP A 44 -10.45 -9.80 2.32
N GLU A 45 -9.54 -10.17 3.23
CA GLU A 45 -9.74 -10.06 4.68
C GLU A 45 -10.08 -8.62 5.13
N VAL A 46 -9.34 -7.63 4.61
CA VAL A 46 -9.56 -6.21 4.92
C VAL A 46 -10.87 -5.69 4.32
N CYS A 47 -11.19 -6.08 3.08
CA CYS A 47 -12.42 -5.70 2.40
C CYS A 47 -13.65 -6.23 3.13
N GLU A 48 -13.62 -7.48 3.58
CA GLU A 48 -14.69 -8.08 4.39
C GLU A 48 -14.82 -7.37 5.74
N LYS A 49 -13.72 -7.22 6.48
CA LYS A 49 -13.70 -6.61 7.81
C LYS A 49 -14.20 -5.16 7.83
N LEU A 50 -13.86 -4.37 6.80
CA LEU A 50 -14.15 -2.93 6.75
C LEU A 50 -15.32 -2.57 5.82
N GLY A 51 -15.92 -3.54 5.13
CA GLY A 51 -17.00 -3.30 4.16
C GLY A 51 -16.56 -2.46 2.96
N ILE A 52 -15.32 -2.63 2.50
CA ILE A 52 -14.73 -1.82 1.42
C ILE A 52 -14.80 -2.56 0.09
N SER A 53 -15.19 -1.85 -0.97
CA SER A 53 -15.20 -2.40 -2.34
C SER A 53 -13.79 -2.72 -2.84
N LEU A 54 -13.65 -3.86 -3.54
CA LEU A 54 -12.45 -4.23 -4.30
C LEU A 54 -11.98 -3.15 -5.28
N THR A 55 -12.90 -2.32 -5.79
CA THR A 55 -12.56 -1.21 -6.69
C THR A 55 -11.70 -0.15 -6.00
N VAL A 56 -11.95 0.11 -4.72
CA VAL A 56 -11.19 1.08 -3.91
C VAL A 56 -9.76 0.59 -3.73
N THR A 57 -9.59 -0.67 -3.33
CA THR A 57 -8.28 -1.26 -3.09
C THR A 57 -7.48 -1.44 -4.39
N SER A 58 -8.14 -1.82 -5.48
CA SER A 58 -7.51 -1.93 -6.81
C SER A 58 -6.98 -0.58 -7.30
N ARG A 59 -7.78 0.49 -7.17
CA ARG A 59 -7.34 1.87 -7.52
C ARG A 59 -6.20 2.35 -6.61
N GLY A 60 -6.25 2.03 -5.32
CA GLY A 60 -5.19 2.36 -4.37
C GLY A 60 -3.87 1.70 -4.74
N LEU A 61 -3.87 0.39 -5.00
CA LEU A 61 -2.67 -0.37 -5.39
C LEU A 61 -2.02 0.17 -6.66
N VAL A 62 -2.80 0.39 -7.72
CA VAL A 62 -2.29 0.99 -8.97
C VAL A 62 -1.67 2.35 -8.69
N SER A 63 -2.30 3.15 -7.83
CA SER A 63 -1.79 4.47 -7.50
C SER A 63 -0.52 4.42 -6.64
N LEU A 64 -0.31 3.38 -5.81
CA LEU A 64 0.96 3.16 -5.10
C LEU A 64 2.12 2.86 -6.07
N LEU A 65 1.86 2.04 -7.10
CA LEU A 65 2.83 1.78 -8.19
C LEU A 65 3.21 3.09 -8.91
N GLN A 66 2.21 3.90 -9.28
CA GLN A 66 2.43 5.21 -9.91
C GLN A 66 3.19 6.22 -9.04
N LYS A 67 3.28 5.99 -7.72
CA LYS A 67 4.05 6.82 -6.78
C LYS A 67 5.42 6.22 -6.44
N ASN A 68 5.82 5.15 -7.10
CA ASN A 68 7.08 4.43 -6.86
C ASN A 68 7.23 3.92 -5.42
N LEU A 69 6.12 3.78 -4.69
CA LEU A 69 6.13 3.12 -3.37
C LEU A 69 6.27 1.61 -3.52
N LEU A 70 5.71 1.08 -4.61
CA LEU A 70 5.77 -0.30 -5.00
C LEU A 70 6.32 -0.43 -6.42
N PHE A 71 7.02 -1.53 -6.68
CA PHE A 71 7.43 -1.97 -8.00
C PHE A 71 6.81 -3.34 -8.27
N LYS A 72 6.40 -3.58 -9.52
CA LYS A 72 5.79 -4.84 -9.94
C LYS A 72 6.66 -5.52 -10.99
N GLU A 73 7.00 -6.77 -10.77
CA GLU A 73 7.61 -7.67 -11.75
C GLU A 73 6.80 -8.98 -11.80
N LYS A 74 6.10 -9.22 -12.91
CA LYS A 74 5.14 -10.33 -13.04
C LYS A 74 4.15 -10.33 -11.87
N ASP A 75 4.19 -11.35 -11.02
CA ASP A 75 3.30 -11.48 -9.85
C ASP A 75 3.97 -11.05 -8.55
N LEU A 76 5.20 -10.54 -8.59
CA LEU A 76 5.92 -10.05 -7.42
C LEU A 76 5.80 -8.54 -7.32
N TYR A 77 5.52 -8.07 -6.11
CA TYR A 77 5.47 -6.66 -5.74
C TYR A 77 6.52 -6.40 -4.68
N SER A 78 7.32 -5.35 -4.82
CA SER A 78 8.37 -4.98 -3.85
C SER A 78 8.25 -3.53 -3.41
N ILE A 79 8.60 -3.25 -2.15
CA ILE A 79 8.68 -1.88 -1.62
C ILE A 79 9.93 -1.17 -2.10
N HIS A 80 9.86 0.15 -2.17
CA HIS A 80 11.03 0.98 -2.43
C HIS A 80 12.14 0.77 -1.37
N TYR A 81 13.40 0.70 -1.81
CA TYR A 81 14.54 0.34 -0.94
C TYR A 81 14.69 1.24 0.29
N ARG A 82 14.30 2.51 0.20
CA ARG A 82 14.30 3.47 1.32
C ARG A 82 13.37 3.09 2.48
N LEU A 83 12.43 2.18 2.24
CA LEU A 83 11.49 1.70 3.26
C LEU A 83 11.99 0.43 3.96
N ILE A 84 13.06 -0.20 3.47
CA ILE A 84 13.67 -1.40 4.07
C ILE A 84 14.10 -1.17 5.53
N PRO A 85 14.72 -0.03 5.91
CA PRO A 85 15.05 0.25 7.31
C PRO A 85 13.82 0.25 8.22
N TYR A 86 12.70 0.80 7.76
CA TYR A 86 11.44 0.83 8.52
C TYR A 86 10.90 -0.59 8.75
N MET A 87 10.95 -1.45 7.73
CA MET A 87 10.54 -2.85 7.85
C MET A 87 11.45 -3.59 8.83
N ARG A 88 12.78 -3.45 8.71
CA ARG A 88 13.76 -4.12 9.59
C ARG A 88 13.57 -3.75 11.06
N LEU A 89 13.21 -2.49 11.31
CA LEU A 89 12.92 -1.98 12.65
C LEU A 89 11.47 -2.25 13.11
N LYS A 90 10.64 -2.88 12.26
CA LYS A 90 9.19 -3.02 12.45
C LYS A 90 8.52 -1.69 12.85
N ALA A 91 9.04 -0.60 12.30
CA ALA A 91 8.59 0.74 12.62
C ALA A 91 7.24 1.04 11.97
N GLU A 92 6.48 1.95 12.57
CA GLU A 92 5.36 2.55 11.88
C GLU A 92 5.88 3.34 10.67
N CYS A 93 5.34 3.06 9.48
CA CYS A 93 5.62 3.80 8.27
C CYS A 93 4.28 4.16 7.65
N ASP A 94 3.75 5.34 7.98
CA ASP A 94 2.51 5.80 7.37
C ASP A 94 2.74 6.25 5.92
N TYR A 95 1.65 6.44 5.17
CA TYR A 95 1.76 6.81 3.76
C TYR A 95 2.49 8.15 3.54
N ALA A 96 2.37 9.10 4.48
CA ALA A 96 3.03 10.40 4.35
C ALA A 96 4.55 10.27 4.49
N THR A 97 5.01 9.49 5.48
CA THR A 97 6.41 9.13 5.69
C THR A 97 6.93 8.37 4.48
N ALA A 98 6.24 7.33 4.04
CA ALA A 98 6.68 6.52 2.91
C ALA A 98 6.89 7.35 1.63
N ILE A 99 5.96 8.27 1.34
CA ILE A 99 6.09 9.19 0.19
C ILE A 99 7.26 10.15 0.35
N LYS A 100 7.47 10.69 1.56
CA LYS A 100 8.59 11.60 1.84
C LYS A 100 9.92 10.89 1.60
N GLU A 101 10.05 9.67 2.11
CA GLU A 101 11.26 8.86 1.95
C GLU A 101 11.56 8.58 0.48
N VAL A 102 10.57 8.09 -0.28
CA VAL A 102 10.72 7.74 -1.71
C VAL A 102 11.02 8.97 -2.60
N ARG A 103 10.57 10.16 -2.22
CA ARG A 103 10.80 11.39 -2.98
C ARG A 103 12.11 12.10 -2.66
N THR A 104 12.69 11.81 -1.51
CA THR A 104 13.97 12.41 -1.12
C THR A 104 15.02 11.91 -2.12
N LYS A 105 15.85 12.81 -2.66
CA LYS A 105 16.90 12.44 -3.62
C LYS A 105 18.08 11.77 -2.93
#